data_AF-A0A3B4AGB7-F1
#
_entry.id   AF-A0A3B4AGB7-F1
#
_cell.length_a   1.000
_cell.length_b   1.000
_cell.length_c   1.000
_cell.angle_alpha   90.00
_cell.angle_beta   90.00
_cell.angle_gamma   90.00
#
_symmetry.space_group_name_H-M   'P 1'
#
loop_
_entity.id
_entity.type
_entity.pdbx_description
1 polymer ?
#
loop_
_entity_poly.entity_id
_entity_poly.type
_entity_poly.pdbx_seq_one_letter_code
_entity_poly.pdbx_strand_id
1 'polypeptide(L)'
;MSVMGGGTRGFYFNTVLSLARSLAAHRPAPIEKVKKLQCMCPVEVRGVFTLDVRRRDAVVALGVFLVESGLQHKEILVPYLLSLLKGLPQVQWIEENSRKHGKEFLPVAENFGFCLVTLLADVAQRDPHFKDEVSDCIMQLLQEMCQTPDNHDKGTQNG
;
A
#
# COMPACT_ATOMS: atom_id res chain seq x y z
N MET A 1 -3.75 28.27 9.69
CA MET A 1 -3.63 27.00 10.43
C MET A 1 -4.58 26.00 9.80
N SER A 2 -4.08 24.81 9.45
CA SER A 2 -4.67 23.91 8.47
C SER A 2 -6.10 23.48 8.83
N VAL A 3 -7.03 23.78 7.92
CA VAL A 3 -8.40 23.29 7.92
C VAL A 3 -8.36 21.91 7.26
N MET A 4 -8.61 20.83 7.99
CA MET A 4 -9.00 19.57 7.35
C MET A 4 -9.84 18.75 8.33
N GLY A 5 -11.07 18.45 7.92
CA GLY A 5 -12.07 17.73 8.70
C GLY A 5 -11.53 16.41 9.26
N GLY A 6 -11.40 16.37 10.59
CA GLY A 6 -11.12 15.16 11.35
C GLY A 6 -12.32 14.23 11.35
N GLY A 7 -12.58 13.57 10.22
CA GLY A 7 -13.38 12.36 10.20
C GLY A 7 -12.61 11.19 10.83
N THR A 8 -13.32 10.11 11.17
CA THR A 8 -12.78 8.83 11.66
C THR A 8 -11.58 8.30 10.85
N ARG A 9 -11.50 8.65 9.56
CA ARG A 9 -10.36 8.36 8.66
C ARG A 9 -9.02 8.86 9.20
N GLY A 10 -8.95 10.11 9.68
CA GLY A 10 -7.71 10.67 10.22
C GLY A 10 -7.26 9.97 11.51
N PHE A 11 -8.23 9.58 12.36
CA PHE A 11 -7.94 8.93 13.63
C PHE A 11 -7.33 7.53 13.44
N TYR A 12 -7.93 6.70 12.57
CA TYR A 12 -7.42 5.34 12.33
C TYR A 12 -6.02 5.37 11.75
N PHE A 13 -5.80 6.13 10.66
CA PHE A 13 -4.49 6.23 10.02
C PHE A 13 -3.41 6.69 11.01
N ASN A 14 -3.67 7.77 11.76
CA ASN A 14 -2.72 8.27 12.75
C ASN A 14 -2.39 7.25 13.83
N THR A 15 -3.36 6.43 14.25
CA THR A 15 -3.15 5.38 15.25
C THR A 15 -2.26 4.26 14.71
N VAL A 16 -2.57 3.75 13.53
CA VAL A 16 -1.79 2.67 12.89
C VAL A 16 -0.38 3.14 12.55
N LEU A 17 -0.23 4.37 12.05
CA LEU A 17 1.06 4.97 11.76
C LEU A 17 1.89 5.17 13.04
N SER A 18 1.27 5.64 14.13
CA SER A 18 1.95 5.77 15.42
C SER A 18 2.44 4.43 15.96
N LEU A 19 1.66 3.36 15.79
CA LEU A 19 2.08 2.01 16.12
C LEU A 19 3.30 1.58 15.28
N ALA A 20 3.27 1.80 13.96
CA ALA A 20 4.38 1.48 13.07
C ALA A 20 5.68 2.18 13.48
N ARG A 21 5.63 3.48 13.75
CA ARG A 21 6.80 4.25 14.21
C ARG A 21 7.30 3.81 15.57
N SER A 22 6.39 3.52 16.51
CA SER A 22 6.76 2.98 17.81
C SER A 22 7.46 1.62 17.67
N LEU A 23 6.99 0.76 16.78
CA LEU A 23 7.66 -0.51 16.46
C LEU A 23 9.02 -0.29 15.81
N ALA A 24 9.16 0.68 14.90
CA ALA A 24 10.42 0.99 14.23
C ALA A 24 11.51 1.50 15.18
N ALA A 25 11.11 2.16 16.28
CA ALA A 25 12.04 2.60 17.31
C ALA A 25 12.67 1.45 18.12
N HIS A 26 12.07 0.25 18.11
CA HIS A 26 12.64 -0.93 18.78
C HIS A 26 13.76 -1.58 17.94
N ARG A 27 14.88 -1.93 18.59
CA ARG A 27 16.03 -2.61 17.96
C ARG A 27 16.46 -3.84 18.78
N PRO A 28 16.04 -5.07 18.41
CA PRO A 28 15.09 -5.41 17.34
C PRO A 28 13.62 -5.22 17.76
N ALA A 29 12.75 -4.95 16.78
CA ALA A 29 11.31 -4.92 16.94
C ALA A 29 10.77 -6.36 17.12
N PRO A 30 9.92 -6.61 18.13
CA PRO A 30 9.34 -7.95 18.32
C PRO A 30 8.48 -8.35 17.11
N ILE A 31 8.86 -9.45 16.43
CA ILE A 31 8.19 -9.93 15.22
C ILE A 31 6.69 -10.18 15.45
N GLU A 32 6.31 -10.61 16.66
CA GLU A 32 4.91 -10.87 17.01
C GLU A 32 4.05 -9.59 16.98
N LYS A 33 4.65 -8.44 17.31
CA LYS A 33 3.98 -7.14 17.23
C LYS A 33 3.96 -6.61 15.79
N VAL A 34 5.01 -6.87 15.02
CA VAL A 34 5.07 -6.52 13.59
C VAL A 34 4.05 -7.33 12.79
N LYS A 35 3.88 -8.62 13.07
CA LYS A 35 2.83 -9.45 12.48
C LYS A 35 1.43 -8.94 12.81
N LYS A 36 1.19 -8.41 14.01
CA LYS A 36 -0.11 -7.76 14.33
C LYS A 36 -0.39 -6.56 13.44
N LEU A 37 0.62 -5.75 13.10
CA LEU A 37 0.50 -4.67 12.13
C LEU A 37 0.22 -5.23 10.73
N GLN A 38 0.96 -6.26 10.30
CA GLN A 38 0.74 -6.93 9.01
C GLN A 38 -0.67 -7.53 8.90
N CYS A 39 -1.23 -8.09 9.97
CA CYS A 39 -2.61 -8.63 9.98
C CYS A 39 -3.71 -7.57 9.72
N MET A 40 -3.39 -6.28 9.81
CA MET A 40 -4.32 -5.19 9.45
C MET A 40 -4.31 -4.89 7.94
N CYS A 41 -3.30 -5.38 7.23
CA CYS A 41 -3.13 -5.20 5.79
C CYS A 41 -4.05 -6.18 5.02
N PRO A 42 -4.34 -5.95 3.73
CA PRO A 42 -5.18 -6.86 2.95
C PRO A 42 -4.53 -8.24 2.81
N VAL A 43 -5.35 -9.27 2.76
CA VAL A 43 -4.94 -10.65 2.46
C VAL A 43 -5.49 -11.02 1.09
N GLU A 44 -4.68 -11.72 0.31
CA GLU A 44 -5.09 -12.27 -0.96
C GLU A 44 -6.07 -13.43 -0.75
N VAL A 45 -7.23 -13.37 -1.41
CA VAL A 45 -8.22 -14.45 -1.39
C VAL A 45 -8.49 -14.84 -2.83
N ARG A 46 -8.11 -16.08 -3.19
CA ARG A 46 -8.28 -16.64 -4.55
C ARG A 46 -7.67 -15.76 -5.65
N GLY A 47 -6.47 -15.21 -5.43
CA GLY A 47 -5.78 -14.40 -6.42
C GLY A 47 -6.18 -12.91 -6.43
N VAL A 48 -7.04 -12.48 -5.50
CA VAL A 48 -7.61 -11.13 -5.49
C VAL A 48 -7.41 -10.49 -4.12
N PHE A 49 -6.86 -9.28 -4.10
CA PHE A 49 -6.84 -8.42 -2.93
C PHE A 49 -8.11 -7.58 -2.88
N THR A 50 -8.59 -7.26 -1.67
CA THR A 50 -9.70 -6.32 -1.48
C THR A 50 -9.25 -5.16 -0.61
N LEU A 51 -9.26 -3.95 -1.17
CA LEU A 51 -8.71 -2.74 -0.55
C LEU A 51 -9.81 -1.73 -0.19
N ASP A 52 -10.09 -1.61 1.10
CA ASP A 52 -10.80 -0.47 1.69
C ASP A 52 -9.80 0.58 2.21
N VAL A 53 -10.31 1.70 2.73
CA VAL A 53 -9.49 2.79 3.29
C VAL A 53 -8.54 2.30 4.39
N ARG A 54 -9.02 1.44 5.30
CA ARG A 54 -8.24 1.00 6.46
C ARG A 54 -7.11 0.07 6.06
N ARG A 55 -7.37 -0.85 5.12
CA ARG A 55 -6.36 -1.78 4.61
C ARG A 55 -5.25 -1.06 3.86
N ARG A 56 -5.59 -0.01 3.11
CA ARG A 56 -4.59 0.86 2.45
C ARG A 56 -3.72 1.58 3.47
N ASP A 57 -4.35 2.21 4.46
CA ASP A 57 -3.67 2.91 5.56
C ASP A 57 -2.71 1.98 6.32
N ALA A 58 -3.10 0.71 6.54
CA ALA A 58 -2.27 -0.31 7.17
C ALA A 58 -1.03 -0.68 6.34
N VAL A 59 -1.17 -0.81 5.01
CA VAL A 59 -0.04 -1.09 4.12
C VAL A 59 0.96 0.07 4.13
N VAL A 60 0.47 1.32 4.08
CA VAL A 60 1.33 2.50 4.17
C VAL A 60 2.08 2.51 5.49
N ALA A 61 1.41 2.27 6.61
CA ALA A 61 2.05 2.20 7.92
C ALA A 61 3.08 1.05 8.01
N LEU A 62 2.79 -0.12 7.42
CA LEU A 62 3.74 -1.23 7.36
C LEU A 62 4.99 -0.88 6.56
N GLY A 63 4.84 -0.18 5.43
CA GLY A 63 5.95 0.34 4.65
C GLY A 63 6.79 1.37 5.42
N VAL A 64 6.14 2.29 6.15
CA VAL A 64 6.82 3.23 7.04
C VAL A 64 7.62 2.50 8.12
N PHE A 65 7.05 1.47 8.76
CA PHE A 65 7.80 0.64 9.71
C PHE A 65 9.05 0.04 9.04
N LEU A 66 8.90 -0.56 7.86
CA LEU A 66 10.00 -1.21 7.16
C LEU A 66 11.14 -0.22 6.89
N VAL A 67 10.82 0.96 6.36
CA VAL A 67 11.78 2.02 6.03
C VAL A 67 12.43 2.64 7.27
N GLU A 68 11.64 3.05 8.27
CA GLU A 68 12.15 3.74 9.46
C GLU A 68 12.91 2.80 10.41
N SER A 69 12.59 1.50 10.42
CA SER A 69 13.26 0.51 11.28
C SER A 69 14.64 0.08 10.76
N GLY A 70 15.01 0.48 9.54
CA GLY A 70 16.20 -0.01 8.85
C GLY A 70 16.00 -1.40 8.24
N LEU A 71 14.84 -1.64 7.63
CA LEU A 71 14.46 -2.89 6.95
C LEU A 71 14.41 -4.12 7.87
N GLN A 72 13.92 -3.96 9.11
CA GLN A 72 13.69 -5.11 9.97
C GLN A 72 12.59 -6.01 9.41
N HIS A 73 12.77 -7.34 9.55
CA HIS A 73 11.84 -8.37 9.09
C HIS A 73 11.55 -8.33 7.57
N LYS A 74 12.46 -7.74 6.78
CA LYS A 74 12.36 -7.62 5.31
C LYS A 74 12.06 -8.93 4.59
N GLU A 75 12.60 -10.05 5.06
CA GLU A 75 12.38 -11.39 4.49
C GLU A 75 10.92 -11.84 4.51
N ILE A 76 10.07 -11.22 5.35
CA ILE A 76 8.64 -11.51 5.45
C ILE A 76 7.83 -10.38 4.81
N LEU A 77 8.24 -9.13 5.02
CA LEU A 77 7.44 -7.97 4.61
C LEU A 77 7.61 -7.60 3.14
N VAL A 78 8.81 -7.72 2.58
CA VAL A 78 9.06 -7.38 1.17
C VAL A 78 8.33 -8.33 0.22
N PRO A 79 8.37 -9.66 0.40
CA PRO A 79 7.60 -10.58 -0.45
C PRO A 79 6.09 -10.31 -0.39
N TYR A 80 5.57 -9.95 0.78
CA TYR A 80 4.17 -9.56 0.93
C TYR A 80 3.83 -8.30 0.11
N LEU A 81 4.63 -7.24 0.24
CA LEU A 81 4.41 -5.98 -0.49
C LEU A 81 4.55 -6.17 -2.01
N LEU A 82 5.47 -7.02 -2.46
CA LEU A 82 5.61 -7.39 -3.87
C LEU A 82 4.40 -8.18 -4.39
N SER A 83 3.87 -9.13 -3.60
CA SER A 83 2.63 -9.83 -3.97
C SER A 83 1.45 -8.87 -4.13
N LEU A 84 1.35 -7.88 -3.24
CA LEU A 84 0.32 -6.85 -3.31
C LEU A 84 0.50 -5.96 -4.54
N LEU A 85 1.74 -5.59 -4.88
CA LEU A 85 2.05 -4.81 -6.08
C LEU A 85 1.63 -5.55 -7.35
N LYS A 86 1.97 -6.84 -7.46
CA LYS A 86 1.58 -7.72 -8.58
C LYS A 86 0.07 -7.94 -8.65
N GLY A 87 -0.62 -7.89 -7.51
CA GLY A 87 -2.06 -8.05 -7.41
C GLY A 87 -2.86 -6.78 -7.73
N LEU A 88 -2.21 -5.61 -7.87
CA LEU A 88 -2.90 -4.34 -8.14
C LEU A 88 -3.78 -4.34 -9.39
N PRO A 89 -3.41 -4.95 -10.53
CA PRO A 89 -4.28 -4.98 -11.72
C PRO A 89 -5.64 -5.65 -11.47
N GLN A 90 -5.67 -6.64 -10.57
CA GLN A 90 -6.86 -7.46 -10.28
C GLN A 90 -7.55 -7.09 -8.97
N VAL A 91 -7.09 -6.03 -8.29
CA VAL A 91 -7.56 -5.68 -6.95
C VAL A 91 -8.99 -5.16 -6.95
N GLN A 92 -9.77 -5.59 -5.96
CA GLN A 92 -11.11 -5.07 -5.72
C GLN A 92 -11.03 -3.84 -4.82
N TRP A 93 -11.32 -2.67 -5.39
CA TRP A 93 -11.39 -1.41 -4.63
C TRP A 93 -12.76 -1.28 -3.94
N ILE A 94 -12.74 -1.15 -2.62
CA ILE A 94 -13.92 -0.74 -1.85
C ILE A 94 -13.79 0.77 -1.63
N GLU A 95 -14.52 1.52 -2.45
CA GLU A 95 -14.61 2.97 -2.30
C GLU A 95 -15.72 3.31 -1.31
N GLU A 96 -15.38 4.11 -0.31
CA GLU A 96 -16.38 4.79 0.51
C GLU A 96 -16.79 6.02 -0.30
N ASN A 97 -18.05 6.08 -0.75
CA ASN A 97 -18.60 7.13 -1.64
C ASN A 97 -18.38 8.55 -1.10
N SER A 98 -17.17 9.09 -1.19
CA SER A 98 -16.90 10.51 -1.02
C SER A 98 -17.14 11.18 -2.36
N ARG A 99 -18.42 11.39 -2.67
CA ARG A 99 -18.86 12.37 -3.67
C ARG A 99 -18.14 13.68 -3.34
N LYS A 100 -17.12 14.04 -4.13
CA LYS A 100 -16.34 15.30 -4.19
C LYS A 100 -14.84 15.00 -4.26
N HIS A 101 -14.36 14.54 -5.41
CA HIS A 101 -13.00 14.86 -5.81
C HIS A 101 -13.09 15.72 -7.06
N GLY A 102 -12.66 16.98 -6.94
CA GLY A 102 -12.53 17.89 -8.07
C GLY A 102 -11.42 17.40 -9.02
N LYS A 103 -11.31 18.02 -10.20
CA LYS A 103 -10.38 17.69 -11.30
C LYS A 103 -8.87 17.57 -10.94
N GLU A 104 -8.48 17.82 -9.70
CA GLU A 104 -7.08 17.94 -9.25
C GLU A 104 -6.57 16.74 -8.43
N PHE A 105 -7.39 15.72 -8.16
CA PHE A 105 -6.97 14.54 -7.38
C PHE A 105 -6.85 13.29 -8.25
N LEU A 106 -5.75 12.57 -8.09
CA LEU A 106 -5.58 11.24 -8.67
C LEU A 106 -6.65 10.28 -8.09
N PRO A 107 -7.15 9.32 -8.90
CA PRO A 107 -7.92 8.18 -8.40
C PRO A 107 -7.25 7.48 -7.22
N VAL A 108 -8.05 6.93 -6.31
CA VAL A 108 -7.57 6.22 -5.11
C VAL A 108 -6.61 5.09 -5.47
N ALA A 109 -6.90 4.39 -6.56
CA ALA A 109 -6.07 3.30 -7.08
C ALA A 109 -4.65 3.77 -7.43
N GLU A 110 -4.55 4.87 -8.18
CA GLU A 110 -3.28 5.45 -8.60
C GLU A 110 -2.49 6.00 -7.43
N ASN A 111 -3.16 6.70 -6.50
CA ASN A 111 -2.51 7.22 -5.30
C ASN A 111 -1.89 6.09 -4.45
N PHE A 112 -2.65 5.01 -4.23
CA PHE A 112 -2.15 3.86 -3.49
C PHE A 112 -1.01 3.14 -4.22
N GLY A 113 -1.17 2.89 -5.52
CA GLY A 113 -0.14 2.25 -6.35
C GLY A 113 1.16 3.04 -6.33
N PHE A 114 1.09 4.36 -6.52
CA PHE A 114 2.26 5.24 -6.44
C PHE A 114 2.95 5.18 -5.08
N CYS A 115 2.17 5.18 -3.99
CA CYS A 115 2.72 5.06 -2.63
C CYS A 115 3.44 3.72 -2.42
N LEU A 116 2.83 2.61 -2.86
CA LEU A 116 3.43 1.28 -2.74
C LEU A 116 4.72 1.15 -3.57
N VAL A 117 4.73 1.65 -4.81
CA VAL A 117 5.92 1.70 -5.66
C VAL A 117 7.02 2.53 -5.00
N THR A 118 6.70 3.69 -4.44
CA THR A 118 7.67 4.55 -3.75
C THR A 118 8.31 3.85 -2.55
N LEU A 119 7.51 3.15 -1.75
CA LEU A 119 7.99 2.37 -0.61
C LEU A 119 8.94 1.24 -1.04
N LEU A 120 8.56 0.48 -2.07
CA LEU A 120 9.39 -0.61 -2.59
C LEU A 120 10.68 -0.09 -3.25
N ALA A 121 10.63 1.04 -3.95
CA ALA A 121 11.81 1.68 -4.50
C ALA A 121 12.84 2.08 -3.41
N ASP A 122 12.38 2.58 -2.25
CA ASP A 122 13.27 2.87 -1.12
C ASP A 122 13.87 1.59 -0.52
N VAL A 123 13.14 0.46 -0.51
CA VAL A 123 13.69 -0.86 -0.15
C VAL A 123 14.79 -1.26 -1.13
N ALA A 124 14.52 -1.21 -2.44
CA ALA A 124 15.48 -1.57 -3.49
C ALA A 124 16.76 -0.70 -3.45
N GLN A 125 16.62 0.57 -3.07
CA GLN A 125 17.75 1.48 -2.91
C GLN A 125 18.62 1.12 -1.71
N ARG A 126 18.01 0.66 -0.60
CA ARG A 126 18.70 0.38 0.66
C ARG A 126 19.23 -1.04 0.77
N ASP A 127 18.64 -1.99 0.03
CA ASP A 127 19.01 -3.40 0.07
C ASP A 127 19.23 -3.99 -1.34
N PRO A 128 20.50 -4.23 -1.72
CA PRO A 128 20.82 -4.84 -3.01
C PRO A 128 20.16 -6.21 -3.23
N HIS A 129 19.81 -6.94 -2.17
CA HIS A 129 19.19 -8.27 -2.28
C HIS A 129 17.83 -8.22 -2.98
N PHE A 130 17.04 -7.17 -2.72
CA PHE A 130 15.70 -7.00 -3.31
C PHE A 130 15.69 -6.09 -4.53
N LYS A 131 16.83 -5.50 -4.90
CA LYS A 131 16.90 -4.47 -5.94
C LYS A 131 16.37 -4.96 -7.28
N ASP A 132 16.85 -6.11 -7.74
CA ASP A 132 16.48 -6.65 -9.04
C ASP A 132 15.01 -7.08 -9.04
N GLU A 133 14.58 -7.82 -8.01
CA GLU A 133 13.18 -8.28 -7.89
C GLU A 133 12.18 -7.12 -7.85
N VAL A 134 12.47 -6.06 -7.08
CA VAL A 134 11.62 -4.87 -7.01
C VAL A 134 11.60 -4.13 -8.34
N SER A 135 12.76 -3.94 -8.97
CA SER A 135 12.86 -3.21 -10.24
C SER A 135 12.08 -3.92 -11.34
N ASP A 136 12.25 -5.24 -11.46
CA ASP A 136 11.53 -6.08 -12.41
C ASP A 136 10.03 -6.04 -12.17
N CYS A 137 9.59 -6.12 -10.91
CA CYS A 137 8.19 -6.05 -10.56
C CYS A 137 7.55 -4.69 -10.91
N ILE A 138 8.25 -3.59 -10.67
CA ILE A 138 7.77 -2.24 -11.02
C ILE A 138 7.72 -2.08 -12.55
N MET A 139 8.76 -2.51 -13.28
CA MET A 139 8.77 -2.45 -14.74
C MET A 139 7.64 -3.27 -15.35
N GLN A 140 7.41 -4.48 -14.84
CA GLN A 140 6.33 -5.35 -15.31
C GLN A 140 4.95 -4.71 -15.07
N LEU A 141 4.70 -4.16 -13.88
CA LEU A 141 3.45 -3.46 -13.58
C LEU A 141 3.21 -2.27 -14.53
N LEU A 142 4.24 -1.44 -14.74
CA LEU A 142 4.16 -0.30 -15.66
C LEU A 142 3.85 -0.75 -17.09
N GLN A 143 4.51 -1.83 -17.54
CA GLN A 143 4.29 -2.39 -18.87
C GLN A 143 2.86 -2.93 -19.03
N GLU A 144 2.34 -3.66 -18.04
CA GLU A 144 0.96 -4.16 -18.05
C GLU A 144 -0.05 -3.01 -18.15
N MET A 145 0.15 -1.94 -17.36
CA MET A 145 -0.71 -0.75 -17.43
C MET A 145 -0.67 -0.06 -18.81
N CYS A 146 0.49 0.00 -19.47
CA CYS A 146 0.61 0.56 -20.83
C CYS A 146 -0.08 -0.32 -21.88
N GLN A 147 -0.18 -1.63 -21.67
CA GLN A 147 -0.74 -2.58 -22.64
C GLN A 147 -2.27 -2.73 -22.53
N THR A 148 -2.89 -2.35 -21.41
CA THR A 148 -4.34 -2.46 -21.19
C THR A 148 -5.01 -1.11 -20.84
N PRO A 149 -5.03 -0.12 -21.75
CA PRO A 149 -5.68 1.17 -21.47
C PRO A 149 -7.22 1.09 -21.35
N ASP A 150 -7.87 0.09 -21.95
CA ASP A 150 -9.35 0.06 -22.14
C ASP A 150 -10.17 -0.72 -21.10
N ASN A 151 -9.55 -1.38 -20.12
CA ASN A 151 -10.29 -2.27 -19.21
C ASN A 151 -10.82 -1.60 -17.93
N HIS A 152 -10.40 -0.37 -17.62
CA HIS A 152 -10.76 0.31 -16.37
C HIS A 152 -11.99 1.24 -16.48
N ASP A 153 -12.55 1.46 -17.68
CA ASP A 153 -13.69 2.39 -17.89
C ASP A 153 -15.06 1.70 -17.98
N LYS A 154 -15.14 0.38 -17.76
CA LYS A 154 -16.42 -0.36 -17.75
C LYS A 154 -17.07 -0.36 -16.37
N GLY A 155 -17.29 0.84 -15.84
CA GLY A 155 -17.80 1.06 -14.49
C GLY A 155 -19.08 1.87 -14.38
N THR A 156 -19.75 2.30 -15.46
CA THR A 156 -21.07 2.98 -15.32
C THR A 156 -21.95 2.90 -16.58
N GLN A 157 -22.44 1.72 -16.94
CA GLN A 157 -23.70 1.63 -17.70
C GLN A 157 -24.44 0.37 -17.24
N ASN A 158 -25.49 0.56 -16.44
CA ASN A 158 -26.60 -0.37 -16.33
C ASN A 158 -27.81 0.38 -15.77
N GLY A 159 -28.87 0.47 -16.61
CA GLY A 159 -30.27 0.60 -16.22
C GLY A 159 -30.76 1.97 -15.82
#